data_AF-A0A3B8L820-F1
#
_entry.id   AF-A0A3B8L820-F1
#
_cell.length_a   1.000
_cell.length_b   1.000
_cell.length_c   1.000
_cell.angle_alpha   90.00
_cell.angle_beta   90.00
_cell.angle_gamma   90.00
#
_symmetry.space_group_name_H-M   'P 1'
#
loop_
_entity.id
_entity.type
_entity.pdbx_description
1 polymer ?
#
loop_
_entity_poly.entity_id
_entity_poly.type
_entity_poly.pdbx_seq_one_letter_code
_entity_poly.pdbx_strand_id
1 'polypeptide(L)'
;MDKSNRYAVRLADGTLIGPVDLHKVKQLLRSGQVTIHDRIALIGETFLPIHEYPELTAIAASSEAHPPEHNHAQAWGLDDEEDVFAGLQPIRVFFPDPEEPETAQVAQYSGMLEKVPFSSLFYFFFSRKQTGRLLLKGPQHTREIFFEKGLPQGVELLTETDDLEQRLLMRRACTLEQLSQGLQKLASLGGSLGNHLIALGFIDPYLLYEVLQEQFREQLLSCFSWLEGRYFFFVNERPKKTEIPFRIECLDTLKQGIYKNCDLQRLQWALEPYYNRPVNKTPNPQVNIEQLSLSPQEARIYNFVGRTETLWELIQKVIRMGVADQLSAHQFLFFLGRVELLLFDGKFLGPRIQDEIRLLEGHSLSSSS
;
A
#
# COMPACT_ATOMS: atom_id res chain seq x y z
N MET A 1 -20.37 24.18 -23.43
CA MET A 1 -20.93 23.49 -22.24
C MET A 1 -19.86 23.53 -21.17
N ASP A 2 -20.19 24.18 -20.07
CA ASP A 2 -19.27 24.63 -19.02
C ASP A 2 -18.57 23.44 -18.35
N LYS A 3 -17.24 23.30 -18.52
CA LYS A 3 -16.44 22.36 -17.74
C LYS A 3 -16.24 22.99 -16.36
N SER A 4 -17.25 22.92 -15.51
CA SER A 4 -17.08 23.33 -14.12
C SER A 4 -16.05 22.42 -13.47
N ASN A 5 -14.84 22.95 -13.28
CA ASN A 5 -13.77 22.32 -12.54
C ASN A 5 -14.30 21.80 -11.19
N ARG A 6 -14.12 20.50 -10.96
CA ARG A 6 -14.49 19.82 -9.73
C ARG A 6 -13.24 19.52 -8.92
N TYR A 7 -13.34 19.69 -7.62
CA TYR A 7 -12.24 19.60 -6.67
C TYR A 7 -12.54 18.53 -5.62
N ALA A 8 -11.49 17.89 -5.12
CA ALA A 8 -11.52 17.15 -3.87
C ALA A 8 -10.57 17.81 -2.88
N VAL A 9 -11.00 17.88 -1.64
CA VAL A 9 -10.18 18.29 -0.51
C VAL A 9 -9.91 17.06 0.34
N ARG A 10 -8.66 16.86 0.74
CA ARG A 10 -8.25 15.86 1.71
C ARG A 10 -7.83 16.56 2.99
N LEU A 11 -8.54 16.25 4.06
CA LEU A 11 -8.23 16.74 5.39
C LEU A 11 -6.95 16.09 5.94
N ALA A 12 -6.31 16.73 6.92
CA ALA A 12 -5.13 16.22 7.60
C ALA A 12 -5.32 14.82 8.24
N ASP A 13 -6.55 14.47 8.62
CA ASP A 13 -6.91 13.15 9.16
C ASP A 13 -7.09 12.06 8.08
N GLY A 14 -6.94 12.41 6.81
CA GLY A 14 -7.11 11.52 5.66
C GLY A 14 -8.52 11.50 5.06
N THR A 15 -9.49 12.20 5.66
CA THR A 15 -10.86 12.28 5.15
C THR A 15 -10.90 13.01 3.80
N LEU A 16 -11.59 12.44 2.82
CA LEU A 16 -11.78 13.03 1.50
C LEU A 16 -13.16 13.71 1.40
N ILE A 17 -13.18 14.97 0.97
CA ILE A 17 -14.39 15.77 0.74
C ILE A 17 -14.43 16.15 -0.74
N GLY A 18 -15.37 15.59 -1.48
CA GLY A 18 -15.51 15.82 -2.92
C GLY A 18 -16.29 14.71 -3.62
N PRO A 19 -16.60 14.85 -4.91
CA PRO A 19 -16.26 15.98 -5.77
C PRO A 19 -17.19 17.18 -5.60
N VAL A 20 -16.60 18.35 -5.33
CA VAL A 20 -17.32 19.61 -5.09
C VAL A 20 -16.85 20.69 -6.06
N ASP A 21 -17.68 21.70 -6.33
CA ASP A 21 -17.24 22.85 -7.13
C ASP A 21 -16.38 23.82 -6.28
N LEU A 22 -15.70 24.74 -6.96
CA LEU A 22 -14.84 25.74 -6.30
C LEU A 22 -15.61 26.61 -5.29
N HIS A 23 -16.90 26.86 -5.52
CA HIS A 23 -17.71 27.66 -4.61
C HIS A 23 -17.90 26.94 -3.27
N LYS A 24 -18.16 25.63 -3.31
CA LYS A 24 -18.29 24.80 -2.13
C LYS A 24 -16.96 24.63 -1.39
N VAL A 25 -15.84 24.51 -2.10
CA VAL A 25 -14.49 24.54 -1.49
C VAL A 25 -14.27 25.85 -0.71
N LYS A 26 -14.62 27.00 -1.31
CA LYS A 26 -14.53 28.31 -0.63
C LYS A 26 -15.45 28.41 0.59
N GLN A 27 -16.63 27.79 0.55
CA GLN A 27 -17.49 27.70 1.73
C GLN A 27 -16.87 26.86 2.85
N LEU A 28 -16.26 25.73 2.51
CA LEU A 28 -15.59 24.84 3.48
C LEU A 28 -14.37 25.51 4.15
N LEU A 29 -13.61 26.30 3.39
CA LEU A 29 -12.52 27.13 3.92
C LEU A 29 -13.05 28.21 4.87
N ARG A 30 -14.15 28.87 4.53
CA ARG A 30 -14.77 29.91 5.38
C ARG A 30 -15.40 29.36 6.65
N SER A 31 -15.87 28.11 6.64
CA SER A 31 -16.48 27.47 7.81
C SER A 31 -15.44 26.82 8.74
N GLY A 32 -14.15 26.83 8.38
CA GLY A 32 -13.09 26.17 9.13
C GLY A 32 -13.12 24.64 9.06
N GLN A 33 -13.98 24.05 8.22
CA GLN A 33 -14.02 22.61 7.97
C GLN A 33 -12.86 22.13 7.10
N VAL A 34 -12.22 23.06 6.40
CA VAL A 34 -11.00 22.87 5.63
C VAL A 34 -10.04 23.99 6.02
N THR A 35 -8.79 23.64 6.26
CA THR A 35 -7.70 24.50 6.69
C THR A 35 -6.63 24.62 5.61
N ILE A 36 -5.63 25.48 5.80
CA ILE A 36 -4.54 25.67 4.83
C ILE A 36 -3.61 24.45 4.73
N HIS A 37 -3.63 23.61 5.77
CA HIS A 37 -2.83 22.39 5.89
C HIS A 37 -3.47 21.21 5.15
N ASP A 38 -4.74 21.34 4.78
CA ASP A 38 -5.43 20.34 3.97
C ASP A 38 -4.98 20.45 2.50
N ARG A 39 -5.13 19.34 1.79
CA ARG A 39 -4.67 19.23 0.39
C ARG A 39 -5.87 19.28 -0.53
N ILE A 40 -5.74 19.89 -1.70
CA ILE A 40 -6.81 19.94 -2.71
C ILE A 40 -6.28 19.44 -4.05
N ALA A 41 -7.13 18.73 -4.78
CA ALA A 41 -6.85 18.27 -6.13
C ALA A 41 -8.01 18.66 -7.05
N LEU A 42 -7.70 19.08 -8.28
CA LEU A 42 -8.67 18.99 -9.37
C LEU A 42 -8.91 17.51 -9.70
N ILE A 43 -10.13 17.13 -10.09
CA ILE A 43 -10.39 15.74 -10.52
C ILE A 43 -9.43 15.36 -11.65
N GLY A 44 -8.68 14.28 -11.44
CA GLY A 44 -7.67 13.77 -12.38
C GLY A 44 -6.24 14.29 -12.12
N GLU A 45 -6.07 15.16 -11.14
CA GLU A 45 -4.77 15.73 -10.76
C GLU A 45 -4.31 15.26 -9.37
N THR A 46 -3.13 15.70 -8.96
CA THR A 46 -2.52 15.31 -7.68
C THR A 46 -2.96 16.26 -6.58
N PHE A 47 -3.11 15.77 -5.34
CA PHE A 47 -3.40 16.62 -4.19
C PHE A 47 -2.20 17.51 -3.87
N LEU A 48 -2.40 18.81 -4.04
CA LEU A 48 -1.44 19.83 -3.67
C LEU A 48 -1.92 20.55 -2.41
N PRO A 49 -1.03 21.05 -1.55
CA PRO A 49 -1.42 21.92 -0.45
C PRO A 49 -2.30 23.08 -0.94
N ILE A 50 -3.30 23.49 -0.15
CA ILE A 50 -4.22 24.57 -0.54
C ILE A 50 -3.49 25.89 -0.82
N HIS A 51 -2.32 26.11 -0.21
CA HIS A 51 -1.50 27.30 -0.46
C HIS A 51 -0.92 27.38 -1.89
N GLU A 52 -0.84 26.25 -2.61
CA GLU A 52 -0.39 26.22 -4.00
C GLU A 52 -1.47 26.73 -4.98
N TYR A 53 -2.69 27.02 -4.50
CA TYR A 53 -3.79 27.59 -5.28
C TYR A 53 -3.97 29.09 -4.93
N PRO A 54 -3.54 30.03 -5.80
CA PRO A 54 -3.63 31.48 -5.55
C PRO A 54 -5.06 31.98 -5.28
N GLU A 55 -6.06 31.33 -5.85
CA GLU A 55 -7.47 31.66 -5.70
C GLU A 55 -8.10 31.21 -4.36
N LEU A 56 -7.36 30.42 -3.56
CA LEU A 56 -7.80 29.89 -2.26
C LEU A 56 -7.01 30.48 -1.08
N THR A 57 -5.76 30.90 -1.31
CA THR A 57 -4.84 31.47 -0.29
C THR A 57 -5.39 32.70 0.43
N ALA A 58 -6.04 33.63 -0.29
CA ALA A 58 -6.59 34.85 0.31
C ALA A 58 -7.75 34.58 1.30
N ILE A 59 -8.49 33.49 1.10
CA ILE A 59 -9.63 33.10 1.94
C ILE A 59 -9.13 32.33 3.18
N ALA A 60 -8.15 31.46 2.98
CA ALA A 60 -7.42 30.72 4.00
C ALA A 60 -6.77 31.64 5.05
N ALA A 61 -6.04 32.67 4.61
CA ALA A 61 -5.34 33.60 5.50
C ALA A 61 -6.28 34.47 6.38
N SER A 62 -7.55 34.63 5.98
CA SER A 62 -8.54 35.40 6.74
C SER A 62 -9.17 34.59 7.89
N SER A 63 -8.93 33.28 7.95
CA SER A 63 -9.53 32.36 8.93
C SER A 63 -8.60 31.99 10.10
N GLU A 64 -7.31 32.33 10.05
CA GLU A 64 -6.25 31.91 10.99
C GLU A 64 -5.85 32.98 12.02
N ALA A 65 -6.77 33.86 12.43
CA ALA A 65 -6.51 34.72 13.59
C ALA A 65 -6.90 33.98 14.88
N HIS A 66 -6.06 33.06 15.39
CA HIS A 66 -5.87 32.70 16.82
C HIS A 66 -4.79 31.59 16.95
N PRO A 67 -3.59 31.87 17.47
CA PRO A 67 -2.59 30.84 17.76
C PRO A 67 -2.77 30.28 19.19
N PRO A 68 -2.64 28.96 19.41
CA PRO A 68 -2.39 28.43 20.75
C PRO A 68 -0.88 28.44 21.04
N GLU A 69 -0.52 29.07 22.16
CA GLU A 69 0.80 29.00 22.79
C GLU A 69 1.17 27.55 23.11
N HIS A 70 2.40 27.13 22.79
CA HIS A 70 3.02 25.94 23.36
C HIS A 70 4.40 26.23 23.92
N ASN A 71 4.61 25.62 25.07
CA ASN A 71 5.49 25.96 26.17
C ASN A 71 6.92 25.42 25.95
N HIS A 72 7.89 26.08 26.57
CA HIS A 72 9.32 25.78 26.50
C HIS A 72 9.65 24.34 26.90
N ALA A 73 10.42 23.63 26.06
CA ALA A 73 11.09 22.38 26.42
C ALA A 73 12.54 22.65 26.84
N GLN A 74 12.87 22.15 28.02
CA GLN A 74 14.09 22.37 28.78
C GLN A 74 15.18 21.37 28.33
N ALA A 75 16.41 21.87 28.15
CA ALA A 75 17.58 21.08 27.83
C ALA A 75 18.00 20.18 29.01
N TRP A 76 18.36 18.93 28.74
CA TRP A 76 18.97 18.01 29.73
C TRP A 76 20.43 17.78 29.36
N GLY A 77 21.29 18.00 30.35
CA GLY A 77 22.74 17.97 30.27
C GLY A 77 23.32 16.55 30.23
N LEU A 78 24.51 16.49 29.65
CA LEU A 78 25.43 15.36 29.69
C LEU A 78 26.15 15.38 31.03
N ASP A 79 26.15 14.26 31.74
CA ASP A 79 27.12 13.97 32.80
C ASP A 79 27.84 12.65 32.49
N ASP A 80 29.15 12.69 32.72
CA ASP A 80 30.16 11.67 32.51
C ASP A 80 29.95 10.45 33.42
N GLU A 81 30.03 9.23 32.87
CA GLU A 81 30.37 8.02 33.65
C GLU A 81 31.30 7.09 32.85
N GLU A 82 32.14 6.40 33.61
CA GLU A 82 33.50 5.95 33.30
C GLU A 82 33.62 4.67 32.46
N ASP A 83 34.80 4.53 31.84
CA ASP A 83 35.31 3.38 31.07
C ASP A 83 35.32 2.06 31.88
N VAL A 84 34.43 1.10 31.53
CA VAL A 84 34.40 -0.24 32.16
C VAL A 84 35.02 -1.35 31.27
N PHE A 85 35.58 -1.04 30.09
CA PHE A 85 36.03 -2.08 29.14
C PHE A 85 37.55 -2.15 28.87
N ALA A 86 38.37 -1.57 29.74
CA ALA A 86 39.82 -1.75 29.68
C ALA A 86 40.23 -3.17 30.13
N GLY A 87 40.30 -4.14 29.20
CA GLY A 87 41.01 -5.40 29.46
C GLY A 87 40.57 -6.67 28.72
N LEU A 88 39.63 -6.63 27.78
CA LEU A 88 39.24 -7.84 27.04
C LEU A 88 40.08 -8.02 25.77
N GLN A 89 40.82 -9.14 25.70
CA GLN A 89 41.51 -9.57 24.48
C GLN A 89 40.46 -9.83 23.37
N PRO A 90 40.64 -9.30 22.15
CA PRO A 90 39.65 -9.47 21.09
C PRO A 90 39.57 -10.94 20.66
N ILE A 91 38.40 -11.54 20.89
CA ILE A 91 38.01 -12.81 20.27
C ILE A 91 37.93 -12.54 18.76
N ARG A 92 38.75 -13.26 17.97
CA ARG A 92 38.65 -13.25 16.52
C ARG A 92 37.36 -13.94 16.09
N VAL A 93 36.27 -13.16 16.03
CA VAL A 93 35.07 -13.52 15.29
C VAL A 93 35.30 -13.06 13.85
N PHE A 94 35.07 -13.94 12.88
CA PHE A 94 35.16 -13.62 11.47
C PHE A 94 34.33 -12.37 11.16
N PHE A 95 34.99 -11.28 10.81
CA PHE A 95 34.34 -10.11 10.22
C PHE A 95 33.92 -10.51 8.79
N PRO A 96 32.67 -10.24 8.37
CA PRO A 96 32.44 -9.96 6.96
C PRO A 96 33.34 -8.76 6.59
N ASP A 97 34.00 -8.82 5.42
CA ASP A 97 34.77 -7.70 4.89
C ASP A 97 33.94 -6.40 4.91
N PRO A 98 34.60 -5.22 5.03
CA PRO A 98 33.91 -3.94 4.95
C PRO A 98 33.07 -3.93 3.67
N GLU A 99 31.76 -3.71 3.82
CA GLU A 99 30.81 -3.64 2.72
C GLU A 99 31.45 -2.87 1.57
N GLU A 100 31.72 -3.56 0.46
CA GLU A 100 32.00 -2.90 -0.82
C GLU A 100 30.88 -1.86 -1.00
N PRO A 101 31.19 -0.62 -1.42
CA PRO A 101 30.18 0.41 -1.53
C PRO A 101 29.05 -0.13 -2.40
N GLU A 102 27.87 -0.37 -1.80
CA GLU A 102 26.66 -0.77 -2.50
C GLU A 102 26.51 0.22 -3.65
N THR A 103 26.80 -0.22 -4.88
CA THR A 103 26.47 0.54 -6.07
C THR A 103 25.03 0.98 -5.89
N ALA A 104 24.79 2.29 -5.77
CA ALA A 104 23.46 2.84 -5.52
C ALA A 104 22.49 2.23 -6.55
N GLN A 105 21.69 1.26 -6.09
CA GLN A 105 20.91 0.44 -7.00
C GLN A 105 19.82 1.34 -7.59
N VAL A 106 19.80 1.44 -8.91
CA VAL A 106 18.85 2.29 -9.62
C VAL A 106 17.56 1.51 -9.80
N ALA A 107 16.48 2.00 -9.20
CA ALA A 107 15.15 1.44 -9.44
C ALA A 107 14.82 1.49 -10.94
N GLN A 108 14.26 0.43 -11.51
CA GLN A 108 13.87 0.45 -12.93
C GLN A 108 12.51 1.13 -13.13
N TYR A 109 11.67 1.07 -12.10
CA TYR A 109 10.35 1.68 -12.11
C TYR A 109 10.18 2.53 -10.87
N SER A 110 9.56 3.71 -11.03
CA SER A 110 9.13 4.52 -9.90
C SER A 110 7.88 5.33 -10.22
N GLY A 111 7.16 5.72 -9.16
CA GLY A 111 5.99 6.59 -9.29
C GLY A 111 5.30 6.87 -7.96
N MET A 112 4.09 7.38 -8.05
CA MET A 112 3.25 7.82 -6.93
C MET A 112 2.08 6.85 -6.73
N LEU A 113 1.77 6.50 -5.49
CA LEU A 113 0.66 5.60 -5.14
C LEU A 113 -0.72 6.24 -5.40
N GLU A 114 -0.78 7.57 -5.40
CA GLU A 114 -1.94 8.38 -5.75
C GLU A 114 -2.37 8.15 -7.20
N LYS A 115 -1.38 7.93 -8.09
CA LYS A 115 -1.60 7.69 -9.52
C LYS A 115 -1.73 6.20 -9.84
N VAL A 116 -0.83 5.40 -9.26
CA VAL A 116 -0.81 3.95 -9.44
C VAL A 116 -0.98 3.29 -8.07
N PRO A 117 -2.24 3.04 -7.64
CA PRO A 117 -2.49 2.48 -6.32
C PRO A 117 -1.90 1.08 -6.21
N PHE A 118 -1.65 0.64 -4.97
CA PHE A 118 -1.03 -0.66 -4.73
C PHE A 118 -1.77 -1.83 -5.40
N SER A 119 -3.11 -1.78 -5.47
CA SER A 119 -3.91 -2.80 -6.19
C SER A 119 -3.57 -2.91 -7.68
N SER A 120 -3.20 -1.79 -8.33
CA SER A 120 -2.66 -1.79 -9.70
C SER A 120 -1.29 -2.44 -9.77
N LEU A 121 -0.36 -2.01 -8.91
CA LEU A 121 1.00 -2.53 -8.89
C LEU A 121 1.02 -4.03 -8.63
N PHE A 122 0.26 -4.48 -7.64
CA PHE A 122 0.15 -5.88 -7.26
C PHE A 122 -0.34 -6.75 -8.43
N TYR A 123 -1.43 -6.34 -9.09
CA TYR A 123 -1.93 -7.05 -10.27
C TYR A 123 -0.96 -6.96 -11.47
N PHE A 124 -0.28 -5.83 -11.66
CA PHE A 124 0.71 -5.67 -12.73
C PHE A 124 1.88 -6.64 -12.56
N PHE A 125 2.47 -6.73 -11.36
CA PHE A 125 3.57 -7.66 -11.11
C PHE A 125 3.14 -9.11 -11.24
N PHE A 126 1.93 -9.44 -10.77
CA PHE A 126 1.31 -10.76 -10.95
C PHE A 126 1.15 -11.12 -12.44
N SER A 127 0.39 -10.32 -13.20
CA SER A 127 0.05 -10.60 -14.61
C SER A 127 1.27 -10.63 -15.54
N ARG A 128 2.33 -9.88 -15.20
CA ARG A 128 3.59 -9.85 -15.95
C ARG A 128 4.64 -10.83 -15.43
N LYS A 129 4.34 -11.62 -14.38
CA LYS A 129 5.26 -12.56 -13.74
C LYS A 129 6.61 -11.91 -13.38
N GLN A 130 6.56 -10.68 -12.86
CA GLN A 130 7.76 -9.92 -12.53
C GLN A 130 8.46 -10.52 -11.31
N THR A 131 9.79 -10.47 -11.34
CA THR A 131 10.64 -10.86 -10.20
C THR A 131 11.45 -9.65 -9.77
N GLY A 132 11.48 -9.35 -8.48
CA GLY A 132 12.18 -8.19 -7.95
C GLY A 132 11.64 -7.70 -6.62
N ARG A 133 12.22 -6.61 -6.12
CA ARG A 133 11.83 -5.96 -4.87
C ARG A 133 11.01 -4.71 -5.16
N LEU A 134 9.83 -4.61 -4.55
CA LEU A 134 9.00 -3.41 -4.52
C LEU A 134 9.17 -2.71 -3.17
N LEU A 135 9.75 -1.52 -3.19
CA LEU A 135 9.84 -0.63 -2.05
C LEU A 135 8.68 0.37 -2.09
N LEU A 136 7.84 0.36 -1.06
CA LEU A 136 6.76 1.31 -0.84
C LEU A 136 7.14 2.26 0.28
N LYS A 137 7.15 3.56 0.00
CA LYS A 137 7.34 4.63 0.98
C LYS A 137 6.01 5.35 1.18
N GLY A 138 5.31 4.98 2.25
CA GLY A 138 4.08 5.62 2.67
C GLY A 138 4.34 6.83 3.56
N PRO A 139 3.30 7.46 4.12
CA PRO A 139 3.44 8.63 4.98
C PRO A 139 4.17 8.34 6.30
N GLN A 140 3.86 7.18 6.89
CA GLN A 140 4.33 6.81 8.24
C GLN A 140 5.31 5.64 8.21
N HIS A 141 5.20 4.74 7.23
CA HIS A 141 5.96 3.50 7.20
C HIS A 141 6.57 3.26 5.82
N THR A 142 7.65 2.49 5.81
CA THR A 142 8.26 1.95 4.59
C THR A 142 8.13 0.44 4.58
N ARG A 143 7.73 -0.13 3.45
CA ARG A 143 7.53 -1.57 3.27
C ARG A 143 8.28 -2.06 2.05
N GLU A 144 8.94 -3.20 2.17
CA GLU A 144 9.53 -3.92 1.06
C GLU A 144 8.74 -5.19 0.78
N ILE A 145 8.51 -5.48 -0.48
CA ILE A 145 7.77 -6.65 -0.93
C ILE A 145 8.58 -7.31 -2.04
N PHE A 146 8.97 -8.55 -1.83
CA PHE A 146 9.69 -9.33 -2.83
C PHE A 146 8.70 -10.15 -3.66
N PHE A 147 8.81 -10.04 -4.97
CA PHE A 147 8.05 -10.83 -5.92
C PHE A 147 8.96 -11.83 -6.63
N GLU A 148 8.48 -13.05 -6.78
CA GLU A 148 9.08 -14.07 -7.64
C GLU A 148 8.04 -14.57 -8.63
N LYS A 149 8.29 -14.40 -9.93
CA LYS A 149 7.37 -14.79 -11.01
C LYS A 149 5.95 -14.24 -10.80
N GLY A 150 5.85 -13.02 -10.24
CA GLY A 150 4.60 -12.33 -9.94
C GLY A 150 3.93 -12.73 -8.63
N LEU A 151 4.50 -13.67 -7.87
CA LEU A 151 3.98 -14.08 -6.57
C LEU A 151 4.77 -13.37 -5.46
N PRO A 152 4.11 -12.75 -4.47
CA PRO A 152 4.79 -12.19 -3.32
C PRO A 152 5.40 -13.32 -2.48
N GLN A 153 6.70 -13.26 -2.22
CA GLN A 153 7.46 -14.26 -1.45
C GLN A 153 7.84 -13.77 -0.05
N GLY A 154 7.88 -12.45 0.16
CA GLY A 154 8.34 -11.83 1.40
C GLY A 154 7.85 -10.39 1.51
N VAL A 155 7.53 -9.96 2.74
CA VAL A 155 7.22 -8.56 3.07
C VAL A 155 8.06 -8.23 4.28
N GLU A 156 8.96 -7.26 4.13
CA GLU A 156 9.77 -6.75 5.22
C GLU A 156 9.27 -5.34 5.58
N LEU A 157 9.01 -5.10 6.87
CA LEU A 157 8.90 -3.73 7.39
C LEU A 157 10.30 -3.27 7.76
N LEU A 158 10.75 -2.15 7.18
CA LEU A 158 12.09 -1.64 7.47
C LEU A 158 12.23 -1.02 8.86
N THR A 159 11.11 -0.76 9.56
CA THR A 159 11.08 0.13 10.73
C THR A 159 10.42 -0.44 11.98
N GLU A 160 9.95 -1.68 12.02
CA GLU A 160 9.32 -2.24 13.24
C GLU A 160 9.80 -3.66 13.57
N THR A 161 10.39 -3.79 14.76
CA THR A 161 10.88 -5.05 15.35
C THR A 161 9.84 -5.76 16.23
N ASP A 162 8.80 -5.05 16.68
CA ASP A 162 7.99 -5.47 17.85
C ASP A 162 6.76 -6.33 17.51
N ASP A 163 6.47 -6.50 16.21
CA ASP A 163 5.22 -7.09 15.75
C ASP A 163 5.20 -8.64 15.87
N LEU A 164 6.35 -9.30 15.70
CA LEU A 164 6.41 -10.77 15.83
C LEU A 164 6.30 -11.22 17.30
N GLU A 165 7.02 -10.55 18.20
CA GLU A 165 7.07 -10.87 19.63
C GLU A 165 5.68 -10.84 20.27
N GLN A 166 4.95 -9.74 20.05
CA GLN A 166 3.60 -9.56 20.59
C GLN A 166 2.63 -10.62 20.02
N ARG A 167 2.74 -10.97 18.74
CA ARG A 167 1.89 -12.01 18.12
C ARG A 167 2.14 -13.38 18.74
N LEU A 168 3.40 -13.75 18.96
CA LEU A 168 3.75 -15.03 19.58
C LEU A 168 3.12 -15.16 20.97
N LEU A 169 3.13 -14.08 21.77
CA LEU A 169 2.47 -14.05 23.07
C LEU A 169 0.94 -14.11 22.97
N MET A 170 0.33 -13.31 22.08
CA MET A 170 -1.12 -13.26 21.88
C MET A 170 -1.69 -14.60 21.41
N ARG A 171 -0.96 -15.32 20.55
CA ARG A 171 -1.31 -16.67 20.07
C ARG A 171 -0.98 -17.77 21.08
N ARG A 172 -0.39 -17.41 22.23
CA ARG A 172 0.14 -18.35 23.24
C ARG A 172 1.11 -19.36 22.63
N ALA A 173 1.84 -18.96 21.60
CA ALA A 173 2.86 -19.77 20.96
C ALA A 173 4.07 -19.96 21.89
N CYS A 174 4.37 -18.96 22.71
CA CYS A 174 5.32 -19.05 23.82
C CYS A 174 4.87 -18.21 25.02
N THR A 175 5.51 -18.42 26.16
CA THR A 175 5.39 -17.54 27.34
C THR A 175 6.33 -16.34 27.24
N LEU A 176 6.08 -15.32 28.07
CA LEU A 176 6.97 -14.15 28.17
C LEU A 176 8.40 -14.55 28.59
N GLU A 177 8.52 -15.55 29.47
CA GLU A 177 9.82 -16.07 29.91
C GLU A 177 10.56 -16.81 28.79
N GLN A 178 9.85 -17.62 28.00
CA GLN A 178 10.43 -18.30 26.84
C GLN A 178 10.87 -17.30 25.77
N LEU A 179 10.07 -16.25 25.54
CA LEU A 179 10.40 -15.17 24.62
C LEU A 179 11.67 -14.42 25.05
N SER A 180 11.76 -14.05 26.33
CA SER A 180 12.93 -13.32 26.85
C SER A 180 14.22 -14.15 26.74
N GLN A 181 14.15 -15.46 26.99
CA GLN A 181 15.27 -16.38 26.78
C GLN A 181 15.67 -16.48 25.30
N GLY A 182 14.70 -16.52 24.39
CA GLY A 182 14.96 -16.48 22.94
C GLY A 182 15.65 -15.18 22.51
N LEU A 183 15.22 -14.04 23.03
CA LEU A 183 15.83 -12.73 22.77
C LEU A 183 17.26 -12.61 23.30
N GLN A 184 17.55 -13.18 24.47
CA GLN A 184 18.94 -13.25 24.98
C GLN A 184 19.85 -14.07 24.05
N LYS A 185 19.35 -15.15 23.46
CA LYS A 185 20.09 -15.93 22.46
C LYS A 185 20.27 -15.16 21.16
N LEU A 186 19.24 -14.44 20.72
CA LEU A 186 19.34 -13.57 19.55
C LEU A 186 20.40 -12.47 19.74
N ALA A 187 20.44 -11.81 20.90
CA ALA A 187 21.41 -10.76 21.20
C ALA A 187 22.86 -11.27 21.25
N SER A 188 23.07 -12.53 21.67
CA SER A 188 24.41 -13.12 21.80
C SER A 188 24.91 -13.82 20.53
N LEU A 189 24.02 -14.41 19.74
CA LEU A 189 24.38 -15.25 18.58
C LEU A 189 23.94 -14.64 17.23
N GLY A 190 23.12 -13.60 17.23
CA GLY A 190 22.49 -13.06 16.03
C GLY A 190 21.48 -14.03 15.40
N GLY A 191 21.03 -13.73 14.18
CA GLY A 191 20.15 -14.61 13.40
C GLY A 191 18.66 -14.27 13.49
N SER A 192 17.81 -15.29 13.61
CA SER A 192 16.34 -15.16 13.63
C SER A 192 15.79 -15.60 14.99
N LEU A 193 14.95 -14.76 15.61
CA LEU A 193 14.27 -15.07 16.87
C LEU A 193 13.52 -16.40 16.80
N GLY A 194 12.79 -16.63 15.71
CA GLY A 194 12.01 -17.85 15.51
C GLY A 194 12.88 -19.11 15.52
N ASN A 195 14.06 -19.06 14.90
CA ASN A 195 14.98 -20.19 14.88
C ASN A 195 15.51 -20.52 16.29
N HIS A 196 15.79 -19.49 17.10
CA HIS A 196 16.21 -19.68 18.50
C HIS A 196 15.09 -20.30 19.34
N LEU A 197 13.85 -19.82 19.19
CA LEU A 197 12.69 -20.35 19.92
C LEU A 197 12.38 -21.81 19.57
N ILE A 198 12.56 -22.21 18.30
CA ILE A 198 12.46 -23.61 17.86
C ILE A 198 13.60 -24.45 18.45
N ALA A 199 14.84 -23.96 18.37
CA ALA A 199 16.02 -24.70 18.85
C ALA A 199 15.96 -24.96 20.36
N LEU A 200 15.36 -24.04 21.13
CA LEU A 200 15.12 -24.19 22.57
C LEU A 200 13.91 -25.08 22.88
N GLY A 201 13.15 -25.53 21.88
CA GLY A 201 11.94 -26.33 22.05
C GLY A 201 10.76 -25.55 22.63
N PHE A 202 10.77 -24.22 22.54
CA PHE A 202 9.73 -23.36 23.10
C PHE A 202 8.54 -23.18 22.18
N ILE A 203 8.75 -23.29 20.86
CA ILE A 203 7.71 -23.12 19.85
C ILE A 203 7.78 -24.27 18.85
N ASP A 204 6.61 -24.76 18.48
CA ASP A 204 6.46 -25.70 17.39
C ASP A 204 6.70 -25.00 16.02
N PRO A 205 7.54 -25.56 15.12
CA PRO A 205 7.83 -24.94 13.83
C PRO A 205 6.60 -24.65 12.96
N TYR A 206 5.57 -25.49 13.02
CA TYR A 206 4.32 -25.28 12.28
C TYR A 206 3.54 -24.10 12.86
N LEU A 207 3.48 -23.97 14.19
CA LEU A 207 2.84 -22.81 14.82
C LEU A 207 3.57 -21.50 14.51
N LEU A 208 4.91 -21.50 14.52
CA LEU A 208 5.68 -20.33 14.09
C LEU A 208 5.37 -19.94 12.64
N TYR A 209 5.31 -20.94 11.75
CA TYR A 209 4.97 -20.72 10.35
C TYR A 209 3.57 -20.10 10.19
N GLU A 210 2.56 -20.58 10.91
CA GLU A 210 1.21 -20.00 10.88
C GLU A 210 1.21 -18.53 11.32
N VAL A 211 1.90 -18.19 12.42
CA VAL A 211 2.01 -16.81 12.91
C VAL A 211 2.69 -15.89 11.89
N LEU A 212 3.79 -16.34 11.30
CA LEU A 212 4.50 -15.56 10.28
C LEU A 212 3.69 -15.42 8.99
N GLN A 213 2.98 -16.45 8.57
CA GLN A 213 2.12 -16.40 7.38
C GLN A 213 0.96 -15.40 7.58
N GLU A 214 0.35 -15.38 8.76
CA GLU A 214 -0.67 -14.39 9.11
C GLU A 214 -0.11 -12.97 9.13
N GLN A 215 1.06 -12.77 9.76
CA GLN A 215 1.75 -11.49 9.78
C GLN A 215 2.03 -10.99 8.36
N PHE A 216 2.63 -11.83 7.52
CA PHE A 216 2.91 -11.53 6.13
C PHE A 216 1.64 -11.12 5.37
N ARG A 217 0.54 -11.86 5.56
CA ARG A 217 -0.74 -11.58 4.91
C ARG A 217 -1.34 -10.25 5.35
N GLU A 218 -1.34 -9.96 6.65
CA GLU A 218 -1.84 -8.70 7.19
C GLU A 218 -1.01 -7.51 6.71
N GLN A 219 0.31 -7.67 6.73
CA GLN A 219 1.23 -6.66 6.24
C GLN A 219 0.99 -6.38 4.75
N LEU A 220 0.88 -7.41 3.92
CA LEU A 220 0.56 -7.25 2.50
C LEU A 220 -0.80 -6.59 2.27
N LEU A 221 -1.83 -6.99 3.04
CA LEU A 221 -3.18 -6.42 2.93
C LEU A 221 -3.23 -4.95 3.38
N SER A 222 -2.42 -4.54 4.35
CA SER A 222 -2.38 -3.15 4.81
C SER A 222 -1.88 -2.19 3.72
N CYS A 223 -1.04 -2.63 2.79
CA CYS A 223 -0.56 -1.81 1.67
C CYS A 223 -1.71 -1.31 0.77
N PHE A 224 -2.86 -2.00 0.76
CA PHE A 224 -4.02 -1.58 -0.03
C PHE A 224 -4.70 -0.33 0.50
N SER A 225 -4.52 0.00 1.79
CA SER A 225 -5.07 1.23 2.38
C SER A 225 -4.23 2.47 2.06
N TRP A 226 -3.00 2.31 1.55
CA TRP A 226 -2.10 3.42 1.26
C TRP A 226 -2.62 4.22 0.05
N LEU A 227 -3.07 5.45 0.32
CA LEU A 227 -3.61 6.36 -0.70
C LEU A 227 -2.54 7.23 -1.34
N GLU A 228 -1.44 7.45 -0.64
CA GLU A 228 -0.35 8.31 -1.06
C GLU A 228 1.01 7.70 -0.74
N GLY A 229 2.03 8.20 -1.41
CA GLY A 229 3.40 7.77 -1.20
C GLY A 229 4.11 7.48 -2.51
N ARG A 230 5.31 6.91 -2.40
CA ARG A 230 6.14 6.57 -3.57
C ARG A 230 6.40 5.08 -3.61
N TYR A 231 6.52 4.54 -4.81
CA TYR A 231 7.02 3.19 -5.00
C TYR A 231 8.28 3.21 -5.87
N PHE A 232 9.13 2.23 -5.63
CA PHE A 232 10.34 1.94 -6.40
C PHE A 232 10.38 0.43 -6.61
N PHE A 233 10.63 -0.02 -7.83
CA PHE A 233 10.82 -1.43 -8.12
C PHE A 233 12.21 -1.71 -8.66
N PHE A 234 12.85 -2.71 -8.07
CA PHE A 234 14.20 -3.16 -8.38
C PHE A 234 14.11 -4.58 -8.98
N VAL A 235 14.35 -4.67 -10.28
CA VAL A 235 14.18 -5.89 -11.07
C VAL A 235 15.22 -6.94 -10.66
N ASN A 236 14.78 -8.19 -10.57
CA ASN A 236 15.58 -9.37 -10.22
C ASN A 236 16.25 -9.34 -8.84
N GLU A 237 15.93 -8.35 -8.00
CA GLU A 237 16.40 -8.33 -6.63
C GLU A 237 15.66 -9.37 -5.78
N ARG A 238 16.41 -10.03 -4.89
CA ARG A 238 15.94 -11.11 -4.03
C ARG A 238 16.22 -10.74 -2.58
N PRO A 239 15.44 -11.28 -1.62
CA PRO A 239 15.70 -11.03 -0.22
C PRO A 239 17.10 -11.53 0.15
N LYS A 240 17.83 -10.73 0.94
CA LYS A 240 19.19 -11.06 1.39
C LYS A 240 19.20 -12.31 2.29
N LYS A 241 18.09 -12.59 2.98
CA LYS A 241 17.87 -13.79 3.80
C LYS A 241 16.95 -14.76 3.07
N THR A 242 17.23 -16.05 3.17
CA THR A 242 16.32 -17.09 2.66
C THR A 242 15.08 -17.11 3.54
N GLU A 243 14.01 -16.46 3.08
CA GLU A 243 12.71 -16.51 3.74
C GLU A 243 11.96 -17.80 3.38
N ILE A 244 11.09 -18.23 4.28
CA ILE A 244 10.19 -19.36 4.01
C ILE A 244 9.14 -18.86 3.02
N PRO A 245 8.99 -19.48 1.83
CA PRO A 245 8.04 -19.02 0.84
C PRO A 245 6.61 -19.23 1.36
N PHE A 246 5.88 -18.13 1.60
CA PHE A 246 4.48 -18.20 1.98
C PHE A 246 3.60 -18.42 0.76
N ARG A 247 2.69 -19.40 0.85
CA ARG A 247 1.69 -19.61 -0.20
C ARG A 247 0.64 -18.50 -0.14
N ILE A 248 0.63 -17.64 -1.15
CA ILE A 248 -0.38 -16.61 -1.35
C ILE A 248 -1.12 -16.80 -2.67
N GLU A 249 -2.44 -16.89 -2.56
CA GLU A 249 -3.36 -16.77 -3.68
C GLU A 249 -3.48 -15.28 -4.06
N CYS A 250 -2.76 -14.86 -5.11
CA CYS A 250 -2.64 -13.44 -5.47
C CYS A 250 -3.99 -12.79 -5.78
N LEU A 251 -4.83 -13.46 -6.58
CA LEU A 251 -6.12 -12.92 -6.99
C LEU A 251 -7.08 -12.79 -5.80
N ASP A 252 -7.05 -13.75 -4.88
CA ASP A 252 -7.84 -13.69 -3.65
C ASP A 252 -7.32 -12.60 -2.69
N THR A 253 -6.00 -12.47 -2.56
CA THR A 253 -5.38 -11.40 -1.76
C THR A 253 -5.70 -10.02 -2.33
N LEU A 254 -5.70 -9.86 -3.66
CA LEU A 254 -6.12 -8.64 -4.33
C LEU A 254 -7.60 -8.32 -4.04
N LYS A 255 -8.48 -9.33 -4.15
CA LYS A 255 -9.91 -9.20 -3.84
C LYS A 255 -10.11 -8.76 -2.39
N GLN A 256 -9.50 -9.48 -1.44
CA GLN A 256 -9.58 -9.17 -0.02
C GLN A 256 -8.99 -7.79 0.31
N GLY A 257 -7.86 -7.43 -0.30
CA GLY A 257 -7.22 -6.12 -0.11
C GLY A 257 -8.12 -4.96 -0.54
N ILE A 258 -8.81 -5.11 -1.67
CA ILE A 258 -9.82 -4.14 -2.13
C ILE A 258 -11.00 -4.11 -1.17
N TYR A 259 -11.56 -5.26 -0.80
CA TYR A 259 -12.80 -5.33 -0.03
C TYR A 259 -12.64 -4.80 1.41
N LYS A 260 -11.46 -5.00 2.00
CA LYS A 260 -11.17 -4.54 3.36
C LYS A 260 -10.77 -3.06 3.42
N ASN A 261 -10.09 -2.54 2.39
CA ASN A 261 -9.41 -1.23 2.47
C ASN A 261 -9.93 -0.17 1.50
N CYS A 262 -10.91 -0.50 0.64
CA CYS A 262 -11.55 0.46 -0.24
C CYS A 262 -12.99 0.67 0.22
N ASP A 263 -13.24 1.85 0.81
CA ASP A 263 -14.59 2.29 1.14
C ASP A 263 -15.39 2.65 -0.13
N LEU A 264 -16.70 2.88 0.06
CA LEU A 264 -17.59 3.19 -1.04
C LEU A 264 -17.15 4.46 -1.78
N GLN A 265 -16.72 5.50 -1.06
CA GLN A 265 -16.34 6.78 -1.66
C GLN A 265 -15.12 6.63 -2.58
N ARG A 266 -14.09 5.92 -2.15
CA ARG A 266 -12.89 5.62 -2.94
C ARG A 266 -13.22 4.82 -4.19
N LEU A 267 -14.08 3.81 -4.05
CA LEU A 267 -14.52 3.00 -5.19
C LEU A 267 -15.33 3.84 -6.18
N GLN A 268 -16.22 4.68 -5.66
CA GLN A 268 -17.02 5.56 -6.50
C GLN A 268 -16.15 6.54 -7.27
N TRP A 269 -15.17 7.14 -6.60
CA TRP A 269 -14.21 8.04 -7.22
C TRP A 269 -13.46 7.37 -8.37
N ALA A 270 -12.97 6.15 -8.15
CA ALA A 270 -12.20 5.43 -9.17
C ALA A 270 -13.06 4.95 -10.35
N LEU A 271 -14.34 4.67 -10.13
CA LEU A 271 -15.28 4.20 -11.15
C LEU A 271 -16.05 5.31 -11.86
N GLU A 272 -16.11 6.52 -11.29
CA GLU A 272 -16.87 7.66 -11.84
C GLU A 272 -16.61 7.93 -13.33
N PRO A 273 -15.35 7.93 -13.81
CA PRO A 273 -15.06 8.18 -15.23
C PRO A 273 -15.64 7.13 -16.18
N TYR A 274 -16.12 6.00 -15.64
CA TYR A 274 -16.64 4.85 -16.36
C TYR A 274 -18.14 4.63 -16.15
N TYR A 275 -18.80 5.39 -15.25
CA TYR A 275 -20.21 5.18 -14.93
C TYR A 275 -21.15 5.23 -16.12
N ASN A 276 -20.93 6.17 -17.04
CA ASN A 276 -21.76 6.36 -18.22
C ASN A 276 -21.26 5.55 -19.44
N ARG A 277 -20.38 4.57 -19.22
CA ARG A 277 -19.82 3.73 -20.29
C ARG A 277 -20.41 2.34 -20.24
N PRO A 278 -20.76 1.74 -21.40
CA PRO A 278 -21.14 0.34 -21.48
C PRO A 278 -20.07 -0.58 -20.90
N VAL A 279 -20.46 -1.50 -20.02
CA VAL A 279 -19.53 -2.42 -19.34
C VAL A 279 -19.65 -3.84 -19.89
N ASN A 280 -18.54 -4.39 -20.38
CA ASN A 280 -18.52 -5.66 -21.09
C ASN A 280 -17.53 -6.63 -20.43
N LYS A 281 -17.88 -7.92 -20.43
CA LYS A 281 -16.90 -8.97 -20.14
C LYS A 281 -15.85 -9.02 -21.24
N THR A 282 -14.60 -9.24 -20.86
CA THR A 282 -13.51 -9.49 -21.81
C THR A 282 -12.71 -10.71 -21.36
N PRO A 283 -12.19 -11.53 -22.28
CA PRO A 283 -11.23 -12.56 -21.92
C PRO A 283 -9.93 -11.94 -21.42
N ASN A 284 -9.31 -12.57 -20.43
CA ASN A 284 -7.99 -12.23 -19.95
C ASN A 284 -7.09 -13.48 -19.97
N PRO A 285 -5.98 -13.50 -20.73
CA PRO A 285 -5.07 -14.64 -20.77
C PRO A 285 -4.41 -14.99 -19.44
N GLN A 286 -4.29 -14.03 -18.52
CA GLN A 286 -3.63 -14.22 -17.22
C GLN A 286 -4.60 -14.56 -16.08
N VAL A 287 -5.91 -14.38 -16.30
CA VAL A 287 -6.93 -14.54 -15.25
C VAL A 287 -8.13 -15.29 -15.80
N ASN A 288 -8.41 -16.47 -15.24
CA ASN A 288 -9.67 -17.17 -15.46
C ASN A 288 -10.65 -16.82 -14.34
N ILE A 289 -11.90 -16.51 -14.70
CA ILE A 289 -12.99 -16.23 -13.76
C ILE A 289 -13.21 -17.37 -12.75
N GLU A 290 -12.97 -18.62 -13.16
CA GLU A 290 -13.13 -19.81 -12.31
C GLU A 290 -12.12 -19.85 -11.15
N GLN A 291 -10.99 -19.16 -11.29
CA GLN A 291 -9.95 -19.06 -10.25
C GLN A 291 -10.30 -18.03 -9.17
N LEU A 292 -11.28 -17.15 -9.39
CA LEU A 292 -11.56 -16.01 -8.50
C LEU A 292 -12.40 -16.37 -7.25
N SER A 293 -12.74 -17.66 -7.07
CA SER A 293 -13.54 -18.16 -5.95
C SER A 293 -14.74 -17.25 -5.66
N LEU A 294 -15.59 -17.06 -6.67
CA LEU A 294 -16.70 -16.12 -6.60
C LEU A 294 -17.76 -16.59 -5.61
N SER A 295 -18.26 -15.68 -4.78
CA SER A 295 -19.44 -15.94 -3.96
C SER A 295 -20.69 -16.09 -4.85
N PRO A 296 -21.79 -16.73 -4.38
CA PRO A 296 -23.04 -16.80 -5.13
C PRO A 296 -23.58 -15.42 -5.53
N GLN A 297 -23.34 -14.41 -4.69
CA GLN A 297 -23.70 -13.01 -4.95
C GLN A 297 -22.84 -12.43 -6.08
N GLU A 298 -21.53 -12.59 -6.02
CA GLU A 298 -20.58 -12.13 -7.05
C GLU A 298 -20.87 -12.78 -8.41
N ALA A 299 -21.14 -14.09 -8.42
CA ALA A 299 -21.52 -14.81 -9.63
C ALA A 299 -22.80 -14.25 -10.27
N ARG A 300 -23.80 -13.86 -9.46
CA ARG A 300 -25.02 -13.20 -9.95
C ARG A 300 -24.73 -11.82 -10.55
N ILE A 301 -23.91 -11.01 -9.88
CA ILE A 301 -23.49 -9.70 -10.43
C ILE A 301 -22.76 -9.90 -11.76
N TYR A 302 -21.81 -10.84 -11.82
CA TYR A 302 -21.07 -11.14 -13.05
C TYR A 302 -22.00 -11.58 -14.19
N ASN A 303 -23.06 -12.35 -13.89
CA ASN A 303 -24.04 -12.77 -14.89
C ASN A 303 -24.89 -11.61 -15.45
N PHE A 304 -25.05 -10.51 -14.70
CA PHE A 304 -25.72 -9.31 -15.21
C PHE A 304 -24.85 -8.43 -16.09
N VAL A 305 -23.52 -8.58 -16.08
CA VAL A 305 -22.63 -7.80 -16.96
C VAL A 305 -22.99 -8.10 -18.42
N GLY A 306 -23.52 -7.09 -19.12
CA GLY A 306 -24.04 -7.19 -20.48
C GLY A 306 -23.61 -6.02 -21.35
N ARG A 307 -23.68 -6.18 -22.69
CA ARG A 307 -22.94 -5.30 -23.61
C ARG A 307 -23.44 -3.87 -23.77
N THR A 308 -24.72 -3.65 -23.49
CA THR A 308 -25.42 -2.39 -23.77
C THR A 308 -25.60 -1.52 -22.53
N GLU A 309 -25.62 -2.14 -21.35
CA GLU A 309 -25.87 -1.45 -20.09
C GLU A 309 -24.61 -0.71 -19.63
N THR A 310 -24.77 0.53 -19.21
CA THR A 310 -23.69 1.30 -18.60
C THR A 310 -23.32 0.72 -17.23
N LEU A 311 -22.10 1.01 -16.76
CA LEU A 311 -21.68 0.60 -15.42
C LEU A 311 -22.66 1.09 -14.34
N TRP A 312 -23.15 2.33 -14.46
CA TRP A 312 -24.12 2.88 -13.52
C TRP A 312 -25.45 2.13 -13.55
N GLU A 313 -26.00 1.86 -14.74
CA GLU A 313 -27.24 1.10 -14.89
C GLU A 313 -27.12 -0.31 -14.33
N LEU A 314 -25.97 -0.98 -14.53
CA LEU A 314 -25.69 -2.29 -13.95
C LEU A 314 -25.69 -2.24 -12.42
N ILE A 315 -25.01 -1.26 -11.82
CA ILE A 315 -24.98 -1.07 -10.36
C ILE A 315 -26.40 -0.86 -9.83
N GLN A 316 -27.17 0.04 -10.45
CA GLN A 316 -28.56 0.31 -10.03
C GLN A 316 -29.45 -0.91 -10.18
N LYS A 317 -29.28 -1.70 -11.26
CA LYS A 317 -30.01 -2.95 -11.50
C LYS A 317 -29.72 -3.99 -10.42
N VAL A 318 -28.45 -4.20 -10.08
CA VAL A 318 -28.02 -5.14 -9.02
C VAL A 318 -28.65 -4.77 -7.68
N ILE A 319 -28.63 -3.47 -7.32
CA ILE A 319 -29.20 -2.95 -6.07
C ILE A 319 -30.72 -3.11 -6.06
N ARG A 320 -31.40 -2.67 -7.14
CA ARG A 320 -32.87 -2.76 -7.27
C ARG A 320 -33.37 -4.20 -7.21
N MET A 321 -32.61 -5.15 -7.75
CA MET A 321 -32.94 -6.58 -7.71
C MET A 321 -32.59 -7.24 -6.36
N GLY A 322 -32.04 -6.49 -5.40
CA GLY A 322 -31.65 -7.02 -4.09
C GLY A 322 -30.52 -8.05 -4.16
N VAL A 323 -29.71 -8.04 -5.22
CA VAL A 323 -28.59 -8.97 -5.36
C VAL A 323 -27.42 -8.53 -4.49
N ALA A 324 -27.13 -7.24 -4.45
CA ALA A 324 -26.07 -6.69 -3.60
C ALA A 324 -26.39 -5.26 -3.17
N ASP A 325 -25.79 -4.84 -2.05
CA ASP A 325 -25.80 -3.45 -1.65
C ASP A 325 -24.84 -2.62 -2.52
N GLN A 326 -24.83 -1.31 -2.27
CA GLN A 326 -24.03 -0.39 -3.07
C GLN A 326 -22.53 -0.69 -2.93
N LEU A 327 -22.04 -0.93 -1.72
CA LEU A 327 -20.62 -1.19 -1.48
C LEU A 327 -20.15 -2.47 -2.19
N SER A 328 -20.85 -3.58 -1.99
CA SER A 328 -20.48 -4.88 -2.55
C SER A 328 -20.50 -4.86 -4.08
N ALA A 329 -21.47 -4.17 -4.68
CA ALA A 329 -21.53 -4.00 -6.13
C ALA A 329 -20.30 -3.23 -6.67
N HIS A 330 -19.94 -2.11 -6.03
CA HIS A 330 -18.77 -1.33 -6.45
C HIS A 330 -17.47 -2.09 -6.22
N GLN A 331 -17.33 -2.77 -5.07
CA GLN A 331 -16.15 -3.58 -4.74
C GLN A 331 -15.89 -4.65 -5.79
N PHE A 332 -16.92 -5.43 -6.14
CA PHE A 332 -16.78 -6.53 -7.08
C PHE A 332 -16.51 -6.04 -8.51
N LEU A 333 -17.23 -5.01 -8.98
CA LEU A 333 -17.03 -4.46 -10.33
C LEU A 333 -15.67 -3.76 -10.46
N PHE A 334 -15.23 -3.06 -9.42
CA PHE A 334 -13.89 -2.50 -9.36
C PHE A 334 -12.82 -3.59 -9.39
N PHE A 335 -12.98 -4.66 -8.61
CA PHE A 335 -12.07 -5.80 -8.62
C PHE A 335 -11.97 -6.44 -10.01
N LEU A 336 -13.09 -6.77 -10.65
CA LEU A 336 -13.10 -7.32 -12.00
C LEU A 336 -12.48 -6.38 -13.04
N GLY A 337 -12.72 -5.07 -12.92
CA GLY A 337 -12.05 -4.06 -13.74
C GLY A 337 -10.54 -4.03 -13.51
N ARG A 338 -10.10 -4.19 -12.25
CA ARG A 338 -8.68 -4.19 -11.88
C ARG A 338 -7.93 -5.40 -12.43
N VAL A 339 -8.57 -6.56 -12.46
CA VAL A 339 -8.03 -7.79 -13.06
C VAL A 339 -8.37 -7.90 -14.55
N GLU A 340 -8.72 -6.79 -15.21
CA GLU A 340 -8.92 -6.70 -16.66
C GLU A 340 -9.94 -7.71 -17.23
N LEU A 341 -10.95 -8.09 -16.44
CA LEU A 341 -12.07 -8.92 -16.90
C LEU A 341 -13.26 -8.09 -17.37
N LEU A 342 -13.21 -6.76 -17.18
CA LEU A 342 -14.19 -5.81 -17.67
C LEU A 342 -13.55 -4.76 -18.59
N LEU A 343 -14.27 -4.43 -19.66
CA LEU A 343 -14.01 -3.29 -20.54
C LEU A 343 -15.14 -2.27 -20.42
N PHE A 344 -14.77 -1.01 -20.32
CA PHE A 344 -15.67 0.14 -20.22
C PHE A 344 -15.55 0.95 -21.51
N ASP A 345 -16.44 0.67 -22.47
CA ASP A 345 -16.41 1.24 -23.82
C ASP A 345 -15.02 1.09 -24.49
N GLY A 346 -14.52 -0.15 -24.51
CA GLY A 346 -13.22 -0.49 -25.10
C GLY A 346 -12.00 -0.07 -24.28
N LYS A 347 -12.17 0.49 -23.08
CA LYS A 347 -11.05 0.87 -22.18
C LYS A 347 -11.04 0.02 -20.91
N PHE A 348 -9.84 -0.31 -20.42
CA PHE A 348 -9.65 -0.94 -19.12
C PHE A 348 -9.82 0.07 -17.98
N LEU A 349 -9.94 -0.45 -16.75
CA LEU A 349 -10.01 0.38 -15.56
C LEU A 349 -8.63 1.01 -15.26
N GLY A 350 -8.58 2.33 -15.37
CA GLY A 350 -7.37 3.12 -15.16
C GLY A 350 -6.51 3.26 -16.43
N PRO A 351 -5.52 4.16 -16.39
CA PRO A 351 -4.52 4.25 -17.44
C PRO A 351 -3.72 2.94 -17.54
N ARG A 352 -3.10 2.66 -18.70
CA ARG A 352 -2.16 1.54 -18.79
C ARG A 352 -1.04 1.83 -17.79
N ILE A 353 -0.86 0.93 -16.83
CA ILE A 353 0.13 1.09 -15.76
C ILE A 353 1.52 1.40 -16.33
N GLN A 354 1.88 0.85 -17.48
CA GLN A 354 3.15 1.14 -18.18
C GLN A 354 3.31 2.60 -18.62
N ASP A 355 2.22 3.31 -18.86
CA ASP A 355 2.24 4.73 -19.25
C ASP A 355 2.40 5.64 -18.01
N GLU A 356 1.99 5.15 -16.82
CA GLU A 356 2.06 5.90 -15.55
C GLU A 356 3.31 5.58 -14.72
N ILE A 357 3.87 4.38 -14.88
CA ILE A 357 5.15 4.02 -14.29
C ILE A 357 6.25 4.71 -15.11
N ARG A 358 7.10 5.51 -14.47
CA ARG A 358 8.31 6.01 -15.14
C ARG A 358 9.34 4.90 -15.19
N LEU A 359 9.66 4.44 -16.40
CA LEU A 359 10.92 3.76 -16.67
C LEU A 359 12.05 4.76 -16.35
N LEU A 360 12.89 4.43 -15.38
CA LEU A 360 14.12 5.22 -15.19
C LEU A 360 15.07 4.80 -16.30
N GLU A 361 15.25 5.66 -17.31
CA GLU A 361 16.29 5.47 -18.31
C GLU A 361 17.63 5.36 -17.56
N GLY A 362 18.30 4.22 -17.73
CA GLY A 362 19.65 4.05 -17.20
C GLY A 362 20.56 5.06 -17.87
N HIS A 363 20.89 6.15 -17.18
CA HIS A 363 22.10 6.89 -17.51
C HIS A 363 23.30 6.02 -17.12
N SER A 364 23.62 5.07 -18.00
CA SER A 364 25.00 4.68 -18.22
C SER A 364 25.72 5.95 -18.70
N LEU A 365 26.36 6.65 -17.76
CA LEU A 365 27.45 7.56 -18.10
C LEU A 365 28.56 6.70 -18.71
N SER A 366 28.52 6.53 -20.03
CA SER A 366 29.68 6.15 -20.81
C SER A 366 30.12 7.35 -21.65
N SER A 367 31.34 7.78 -21.34
CA SER A 367 32.32 8.50 -22.16
C SER A 367 32.13 10.01 -22.44
N SER A 368 33.06 10.80 -21.90
CA SER A 368 33.89 11.86 -22.53
C SER A 368 34.68 12.52 -21.37
N SER A 369 36.01 12.49 -21.24
CA SER A 369 37.14 12.28 -22.15
C SER A 369 38.35 11.75 -21.38
#